data_AF-A0A7R9HB16-F1
#
_entry.id   AF-A0A7R9HB16-F1
#
_cell.length_a   1.000
_cell.length_b   1.000
_cell.length_c   1.000
_cell.angle_alpha   90.00
_cell.angle_beta   90.00
_cell.angle_gamma   90.00
#
_symmetry.space_group_name_H-M   'P 1'
#
loop_
_entity.id
_entity.type
_entity.pdbx_description
1 polymer ?
#
loop_
_entity_poly.entity_id
_entity_poly.type
_entity_poly.pdbx_seq_one_letter_code
_entity_poly.pdbx_strand_id
1 'polypeptide(L)'
;MIGNNIKNKLKIREYVTERAYPEIRHNIHDKTVHWKFIQSLEPPKMVHARCTNIITKENVFAQITVRFHTQQVLAIYDRFGRLMHGSEILAKDVLEYVVFEKHLSNQYGTWRLHEKIIPDWMPPPEPSLKTFTLAQTNIQ
;
A
#
# COMPACT_ATOMS: atom_id res chain seq x y z
N MET A 1 12.21 11.82 15.36
CA MET A 1 11.59 10.75 16.16
C MET A 1 11.24 9.60 15.23
N ILE A 2 12.13 8.63 15.08
CA ILE A 2 11.97 7.49 14.18
C ILE A 2 12.06 6.25 15.05
N GLY A 3 10.95 5.54 15.23
CA GLY A 3 10.89 4.31 16.01
C GLY A 3 9.57 4.16 16.77
N ASN A 4 8.95 2.99 16.62
CA ASN A 4 7.89 2.43 17.49
C ASN A 4 6.41 2.80 17.26
N ASN A 5 5.83 2.68 16.05
CA ASN A 5 4.36 2.54 16.00
C ASN A 5 3.66 1.89 14.79
N ILE A 6 4.37 1.20 13.87
CA ILE A 6 3.69 0.52 12.74
C ILE A 6 2.79 -0.64 13.22
N LYS A 7 3.04 -1.18 14.42
CA LYS A 7 2.22 -2.26 15.02
C LYS A 7 0.99 -1.78 15.79
N ASN A 8 0.66 -0.49 15.78
CA ASN A 8 -0.58 -0.02 16.41
C ASN A 8 -1.79 -0.38 15.56
N LYS A 9 -2.34 -1.56 15.84
CA LYS A 9 -3.48 -2.15 15.14
C LYS A 9 -4.71 -1.24 15.09
N LEU A 10 -4.87 -0.36 16.08
CA LEU A 10 -6.01 0.54 16.13
C LEU A 10 -5.81 1.75 15.20
N LYS A 11 -4.63 2.37 15.24
CA LYS A 11 -4.32 3.54 14.42
C LYS A 11 -4.37 3.26 12.92
N ILE A 12 -3.91 2.09 12.47
CA ILE A 12 -3.91 1.79 11.04
C ILE A 12 -5.35 1.76 10.47
N ARG A 13 -6.35 1.30 11.24
CA ARG A 13 -7.77 1.28 10.84
C ARG A 13 -8.36 2.66 10.60
N GLU A 14 -7.75 3.71 11.16
CA GLU A 14 -8.15 5.09 10.92
C GLU A 14 -7.71 5.57 9.54
N TYR A 15 -6.61 5.02 9.00
CA TYR A 15 -6.01 5.45 7.73
C TYR A 15 -6.37 4.58 6.54
N VAL A 16 -6.73 3.31 6.76
CA VAL A 16 -7.13 2.37 5.70
C VAL A 16 -8.59 1.96 5.82
N THR A 17 -9.19 1.66 4.68
CA THR A 17 -10.52 1.07 4.62
C THR A 17 -10.49 -0.40 5.08
N GLU A 18 -11.66 -0.94 5.40
CA GLU A 18 -11.82 -2.34 5.79
C GLU A 18 -11.46 -3.31 4.63
N ARG A 19 -11.47 -2.83 3.37
CA ARG A 19 -11.01 -3.61 2.20
C ARG A 19 -9.48 -3.75 2.18
N ALA A 20 -8.76 -2.66 2.35
CA ALA A 20 -7.29 -2.63 2.28
C ALA A 20 -6.61 -3.18 3.55
N TYR A 21 -7.28 -3.10 4.70
CA TYR A 21 -6.75 -3.55 5.98
C TYR A 21 -6.25 -5.01 5.99
N PRO A 22 -7.02 -6.03 5.55
CA PRO A 22 -6.54 -7.42 5.53
C PRO A 22 -5.33 -7.62 4.62
N GLU A 23 -5.28 -6.98 3.45
CA GLU A 23 -4.16 -7.07 2.50
C GLU A 23 -2.87 -6.54 3.14
N ILE A 24 -2.92 -5.35 3.73
CA ILE A 24 -1.77 -4.74 4.42
C ILE A 24 -1.34 -5.62 5.60
N ARG A 25 -2.30 -6.09 6.40
CA ARG A 25 -2.03 -6.93 7.57
C ARG A 25 -1.40 -8.27 7.19
N HIS A 26 -1.81 -8.86 6.07
CA HIS A 26 -1.19 -10.08 5.54
C HIS A 26 0.26 -9.83 5.14
N ASN A 27 0.53 -8.72 4.43
CA ASN A 27 1.87 -8.39 3.93
C ASN A 27 2.88 -8.08 5.05
N ILE A 28 2.43 -7.52 6.18
CA ILE A 28 3.29 -7.22 7.34
C ILE A 28 3.35 -8.36 8.36
N HIS A 29 2.58 -9.43 8.20
CA HIS A 29 2.52 -10.52 9.18
C HIS A 29 3.87 -11.23 9.31
N ASP A 30 4.35 -11.40 10.54
CA ASP A 30 5.66 -11.98 10.88
C ASP A 30 6.86 -11.32 10.17
N LYS A 31 6.72 -10.07 9.75
CA LYS A 31 7.80 -9.29 9.11
C LYS A 31 8.03 -8.00 9.88
N THR A 32 9.27 -7.52 9.84
CA THR A 32 9.60 -6.17 10.29
C THR A 32 9.86 -5.30 9.08
N VAL A 33 9.05 -4.26 8.90
CA VAL A 33 9.13 -3.35 7.75
C VAL A 33 9.79 -2.05 8.18
N HIS A 34 10.89 -1.72 7.54
CA HIS A 34 11.60 -0.46 7.66
C HIS A 34 11.31 0.34 6.41
N TRP A 35 10.45 1.35 6.53
CA TRP A 35 10.10 2.24 5.43
C TRP A 35 10.38 3.68 5.81
N LYS A 36 10.98 4.42 4.88
CA LYS A 36 11.28 5.83 5.05
C LYS A 36 10.92 6.59 3.78
N PHE A 37 10.13 7.64 3.96
CA PHE A 37 9.92 8.66 2.95
C PHE A 37 11.15 9.57 2.87
N ILE A 38 11.70 9.75 1.67
CA ILE A 38 12.85 10.64 1.45
C ILE A 38 12.35 11.98 0.94
N GLN A 39 11.76 12.00 -0.26
CA GLN A 39 11.26 13.23 -0.89
C GLN A 39 10.21 12.93 -1.96
N SER A 40 9.43 13.95 -2.33
CA SER A 40 8.58 13.91 -3.52
C SER A 40 9.36 14.43 -4.72
N LEU A 41 9.46 13.62 -5.78
CA LEU A 41 10.11 14.03 -7.03
C LEU A 41 9.18 14.92 -7.85
N GLU A 42 7.88 14.58 -7.86
CA GLU A 42 6.83 15.44 -8.39
C GLU A 42 5.74 15.65 -7.31
N PRO A 43 5.04 16.79 -7.34
CA PRO A 43 3.85 16.95 -6.51
C PRO A 43 2.79 15.90 -6.89
N PRO A 44 2.04 15.37 -5.91
CA PRO A 44 1.00 14.40 -6.18
C PRO A 44 -0.10 15.01 -7.05
N LYS A 45 -0.52 14.28 -8.08
CA LYS A 45 -1.52 14.75 -9.06
C LYS A 45 -2.78 13.89 -8.99
N MET A 46 -3.94 14.52 -8.90
CA MET A 46 -5.21 13.81 -9.04
C MET A 46 -5.36 13.33 -10.49
N VAL A 47 -5.54 12.03 -10.67
CA VAL A 47 -5.73 11.43 -12.00
C VAL A 47 -7.21 11.30 -12.31
N HIS A 48 -7.98 10.82 -11.32
CA HIS A 48 -9.38 10.51 -11.52
C HIS A 48 -10.16 10.62 -10.22
N ALA A 49 -11.42 11.06 -10.33
CA ALA A 49 -12.36 11.10 -9.21
C ALA A 49 -13.68 10.47 -9.66
N ARG A 50 -14.21 9.56 -8.84
CA ARG A 50 -15.50 8.88 -9.06
C ARG A 50 -16.35 9.00 -7.81
N CYS A 51 -17.66 9.05 -8.02
CA CYS A 51 -18.63 8.87 -6.95
C CYS A 51 -19.52 7.67 -7.31
N THR A 52 -19.72 6.77 -6.36
CA THR A 52 -20.53 5.57 -6.51
C THR A 52 -21.60 5.53 -5.45
N ASN A 53 -22.84 5.28 -5.85
CA ASN A 53 -23.97 5.08 -4.94
C ASN A 53 -24.14 3.57 -4.72
N ILE A 54 -24.09 3.12 -3.46
CA ILE A 54 -24.26 1.71 -3.12
C ILE A 54 -25.66 1.51 -2.54
N ILE A 55 -26.48 0.72 -3.24
CA ILE A 55 -27.82 0.24 -2.83
C ILE A 55 -28.89 1.33 -2.74
N THR A 56 -28.69 2.41 -1.97
CA THR A 56 -29.62 3.56 -1.89
C THR A 56 -28.91 4.87 -2.26
N LYS A 57 -29.68 5.88 -2.67
CA LYS A 57 -29.13 7.21 -2.99
C LYS A 57 -28.54 7.91 -1.76
N GLU A 58 -28.85 7.45 -0.55
CA GLU A 58 -28.26 8.00 0.67
C GLU A 58 -26.88 7.43 1.00
N ASN A 59 -26.38 6.37 0.35
CA ASN A 59 -25.05 5.81 0.62
C ASN A 59 -24.09 6.08 -0.53
N VAL A 60 -23.45 7.26 -0.48
CA VAL A 60 -22.55 7.75 -1.53
C VAL A 60 -21.10 7.62 -1.07
N PHE A 61 -20.30 6.92 -1.85
CA PHE A 61 -18.86 6.82 -1.66
C PHE A 61 -18.14 7.62 -2.75
N ALA A 62 -17.18 8.43 -2.34
CA ALA A 62 -16.28 9.12 -3.24
C ALA A 62 -14.94 8.41 -3.26
N GLN A 63 -14.40 8.18 -4.45
CA GLN A 63 -13.10 7.60 -4.67
C GLN A 63 -12.24 8.57 -5.49
N ILE A 64 -11.01 8.79 -5.04
CA ILE A 64 -10.05 9.65 -5.72
C ILE A 64 -8.77 8.86 -5.95
N THR A 65 -8.34 8.78 -7.20
CA THR A 65 -7.06 8.20 -7.60
C THR A 65 -6.02 9.30 -7.72
N VAL A 66 -4.94 9.18 -6.97
CA VAL A 66 -3.83 10.14 -6.94
C VAL A 66 -2.56 9.44 -7.40
N ARG A 67 -1.85 10.06 -8.34
CA ARG A 67 -0.51 9.64 -8.77
C ARG A 67 0.52 10.24 -7.84
N PHE A 68 1.31 9.39 -7.21
CA PHE A 68 2.49 9.74 -6.43
C PHE A 68 3.76 9.39 -7.21
N HIS A 69 4.71 10.31 -7.24
CA HIS A 69 6.06 10.08 -7.75
C HIS A 69 7.04 10.52 -6.67
N THR A 70 7.54 9.55 -5.91
CA THR A 70 8.26 9.80 -4.66
C THR A 70 9.50 8.94 -4.59
N GLN A 71 10.50 9.40 -3.86
CA GLN A 71 11.68 8.64 -3.54
C GLN A 71 11.57 8.06 -2.13
N GLN A 72 11.74 6.75 -2.01
CA GLN A 72 11.50 6.00 -0.79
C GLN A 72 12.63 4.99 -0.54
N VAL A 73 12.80 4.62 0.73
CA VAL A 73 13.68 3.53 1.15
C VAL A 73 12.82 2.46 1.81
N LEU A 74 13.04 1.20 1.43
CA LEU A 74 12.31 0.05 1.95
C LEU A 74 13.27 -1.10 2.24
N ALA A 75 13.22 -1.63 3.46
CA ALA A 75 13.85 -2.88 3.83
C ALA A 75 12.86 -3.75 4.61
N ILE A 76 12.73 -5.01 4.21
CA ILE A 76 11.84 -5.98 4.83
C ILE A 76 12.66 -7.09 5.45
N TYR A 77 12.48 -7.30 6.75
CA TYR A 77 13.13 -8.35 7.52
C TYR A 77 12.16 -9.48 7.86
N ASP A 78 12.69 -10.70 7.86
CA ASP A 78 11.99 -11.91 8.32
C ASP A 78 11.79 -11.88 9.85
N ARG A 79 11.01 -12.81 10.39
CA ARG A 79 10.79 -13.01 11.83
C ARG A 79 12.08 -13.25 12.63
N PHE A 80 13.14 -13.67 11.95
CA PHE A 80 14.48 -13.90 12.51
C PHE A 80 15.45 -12.72 12.28
N GLY A 81 14.98 -11.59 11.76
CA GLY A 81 15.81 -10.40 11.52
C GLY A 81 16.71 -10.48 10.28
N ARG A 82 16.52 -11.48 9.40
CA ARG A 82 17.26 -11.60 8.14
C ARG A 82 16.62 -10.72 7.07
N LEU A 83 17.41 -9.99 6.28
CA LEU A 83 16.91 -9.18 5.17
C LEU A 83 16.29 -10.09 4.10
N MET A 84 15.04 -9.82 3.73
CA MET A 84 14.31 -10.57 2.69
C MET A 84 14.23 -9.80 1.37
N HIS A 85 14.00 -8.49 1.45
CA HIS A 85 13.81 -7.65 0.28
C HIS A 85 14.20 -6.20 0.58
N GLY A 86 14.67 -5.50 -0.45
CA GLY A 86 15.03 -4.08 -0.38
C GLY A 86 16.40 -3.82 0.28
N SER A 87 16.60 -2.58 0.70
CA SER A 87 17.84 -2.08 1.32
C SER A 87 17.52 -0.86 2.19
N GLU A 88 18.19 -0.71 3.32
CA GLU A 88 18.00 0.45 4.23
C GLU A 88 18.72 1.72 3.75
N ILE A 89 19.60 1.60 2.77
CA ILE A 89 20.47 2.70 2.33
C ILE A 89 20.05 3.18 0.94
N LEU A 90 19.67 2.25 0.07
CA LEU A 90 19.35 2.56 -1.31
C LEU A 90 17.95 3.16 -1.43
N ALA A 91 17.89 4.44 -1.78
CA ALA A 91 16.66 5.12 -2.14
C ALA A 91 16.26 4.75 -3.57
N LYS A 92 14.95 4.55 -3.79
CA LYS A 92 14.38 4.21 -5.09
C LYS A 92 13.23 5.13 -5.42
N ASP A 93 13.10 5.37 -6.72
CA ASP A 93 12.03 6.18 -7.26
C ASP A 93 10.82 5.26 -7.48
N VAL A 94 9.69 5.63 -6.89
CA VAL A 94 8.47 4.84 -6.89
C VAL A 94 7.34 5.68 -7.46
N LEU A 95 6.71 5.15 -8.50
CA LEU A 95 5.53 5.73 -9.14
C LEU A 95 4.32 4.86 -8.83
N GLU A 96 3.34 5.44 -8.14
CA GLU A 96 2.20 4.69 -7.59
C GLU A 96 0.90 5.44 -7.85
N TYR A 97 -0.17 4.67 -8.13
CA TYR A 97 -1.52 5.19 -8.25
C TYR A 97 -2.31 4.69 -7.04
N VAL A 98 -2.58 5.62 -6.12
CA VAL A 98 -3.20 5.31 -4.84
C VAL A 98 -4.64 5.79 -4.87
N VAL A 99 -5.57 4.90 -4.52
CA VAL A 99 -7.00 5.18 -4.44
C VAL A 99 -7.37 5.46 -2.99
N PHE A 100 -7.90 6.65 -2.76
CA PHE A 100 -8.54 7.02 -1.50
C PHE A 100 -10.04 6.92 -1.63
N GLU A 101 -10.70 6.53 -0.55
CA GLU A 101 -12.15 6.45 -0.46
C GLU A 101 -12.65 7.22 0.77
N LYS A 102 -13.78 7.89 0.60
CA LYS A 102 -14.54 8.53 1.67
C LYS A 102 -16.02 8.21 1.54
N HIS A 103 -16.64 7.81 2.63
CA HIS A 103 -18.09 7.73 2.74
C HIS A 103 -18.64 9.15 2.93
N LEU A 104 -19.28 9.72 1.90
CA LEU A 104 -19.76 11.11 1.91
C LEU A 104 -20.99 11.31 2.79
N SER A 105 -21.83 10.28 2.89
CA SER A 105 -23.08 10.34 3.66
C SER A 105 -22.86 10.36 5.17
N ASN A 106 -21.70 9.87 5.62
CA ASN A 106 -21.31 9.97 7.01
C ASN A 106 -20.64 11.32 7.29
N GLN A 107 -21.21 12.10 8.21
CA GLN A 107 -20.67 13.39 8.66
C GLN A 107 -19.24 13.28 9.20
N TYR A 108 -18.90 12.15 9.81
CA TYR A 108 -17.57 11.87 10.36
C TYR A 108 -16.66 11.11 9.37
N GLY A 109 -17.06 11.01 8.10
CA GLY A 109 -16.27 10.31 7.08
C GLY A 109 -14.92 10.98 6.82
N THR A 110 -13.84 10.23 7.00
CA THR A 110 -12.47 10.62 6.64
C THR A 110 -12.03 9.97 5.34
N TRP A 111 -11.06 10.59 4.66
CA TRP A 111 -10.39 9.98 3.51
C TRP A 111 -9.46 8.88 4.00
N ARG A 112 -9.64 7.67 3.47
CA ARG A 112 -8.86 6.49 3.84
C ARG A 112 -8.33 5.79 2.61
N LEU A 113 -7.17 5.15 2.74
CA LEU A 113 -6.55 4.35 1.69
C LEU A 113 -7.44 3.13 1.37
N HIS A 114 -7.80 2.99 0.11
CA HIS A 114 -8.69 1.93 -0.38
C HIS A 114 -7.95 0.89 -1.22
N GLU A 115 -7.10 1.32 -2.15
CA GLU A 115 -6.41 0.40 -3.06
C GLU A 115 -5.18 1.06 -3.69
N LYS A 116 -4.29 0.23 -4.24
CA LYS A 116 -3.19 0.65 -5.12
C LYS A 116 -3.40 0.02 -6.49
N ILE A 117 -3.46 0.86 -7.52
CA ILE A 117 -3.54 0.41 -8.92
C ILE A 117 -2.13 0.14 -9.42
N ILE A 118 -1.92 -1.07 -9.94
CA ILE A 118 -0.69 -1.48 -10.62
C ILE A 118 -1.00 -1.54 -12.11
N PRO A 119 -0.47 -0.62 -12.93
CA PRO A 119 -0.71 -0.65 -14.36
C PRO A 119 0.11 -1.74 -15.04
N ASP A 120 -0.43 -2.34 -16.11
CA ASP A 120 0.20 -3.46 -16.83
C ASP A 120 1.55 -3.12 -17.46
N TRP A 121 1.77 -1.84 -17.79
CA TRP A 121 3.02 -1.34 -18.37
C TRP A 121 4.11 -1.06 -17.32
N MET A 122 3.79 -1.15 -16.03
CA MET A 122 4.78 -0.91 -14.97
C MET A 122 5.85 -2.00 -15.01
N PRO A 123 7.15 -1.65 -14.89
CA PRO A 123 8.18 -2.67 -14.82
C PRO A 123 7.92 -3.60 -13.62
N PRO A 124 8.28 -4.88 -13.72
CA PRO A 124 8.11 -5.82 -12.62
C PRO A 124 8.91 -5.35 -11.40
N PRO A 125 8.42 -5.64 -10.18
CA PRO A 125 9.15 -5.31 -8.97
C PRO A 125 10.46 -6.09 -8.91
N GLU A 126 11.39 -5.60 -8.12
CA GLU A 126 12.66 -6.30 -7.93
C GLU A 126 12.45 -7.70 -7.37
N PRO A 127 13.23 -8.68 -7.86
CA PRO A 127 13.14 -10.04 -7.35
C PRO A 127 13.56 -10.10 -5.89
N SER A 128 13.03 -11.09 -5.16
CA SER A 128 13.51 -11.42 -3.83
C SER A 128 14.90 -12.03 -3.88
N LEU A 129 15.69 -11.85 -2.82
CA LEU A 129 17.01 -12.47 -2.69
C LEU A 129 16.96 -14.02 -2.57
N LYS A 130 15.79 -14.58 -2.22
CA LYS A 130 15.60 -16.03 -2.04
C LYS A 130 15.20 -16.68 -3.36
N THR A 131 15.83 -17.82 -3.67
CA THR A 131 15.42 -18.71 -4.77
C THR A 131 14.24 -19.57 -4.32
N PHE A 132 13.30 -19.86 -5.23
CA PHE A 132 12.18 -20.77 -5.00
C PHE A 132 12.14 -21.86 -6.07
N THR A 133 11.59 -23.02 -5.70
CA THR A 133 11.32 -24.12 -6.61
C THR A 133 9.82 -24.21 -6.84
N LEU A 134 9.38 -24.22 -8.10
CA LEU A 134 8.00 -24.50 -8.44
C LEU A 134 7.78 -26.01 -8.40
N ALA A 135 6.88 -26.48 -7.55
CA ALA A 135 6.47 -27.88 -7.59
C ALA A 135 5.70 -28.12 -8.89
N GLN A 136 6.18 -29.04 -9.73
CA GLN A 136 5.42 -29.48 -10.89
C GLN A 136 4.21 -30.28 -10.40
N THR A 137 3.00 -29.78 -10.66
CA THR A 137 1.80 -30.58 -10.52
C THR A 137 1.88 -31.71 -11.53
N ASN A 138 2.11 -32.93 -11.04
CA ASN A 138 1.94 -34.12 -11.85
C ASN A 138 0.45 -34.22 -12.21
N ILE A 139 0.09 -33.69 -13.38
CA ILE A 139 -1.19 -33.96 -14.00
C ILE A 139 -1.05 -35.39 -14.55
N GLN A 140 -1.58 -36.36 -13.81
CA GLN A 140 -1.87 -37.70 -14.32
C GLN A 140 -3.18 -37.68 -15.09
#